data_AF-A0A8T1X0U5-F1
#
_entry.id   AF-A0A8T1X0U5-F1
#
_cell.length_a   1.000
_cell.length_b   1.000
_cell.length_c   1.000
_cell.angle_alpha   90.00
_cell.angle_beta   90.00
_cell.angle_gamma   90.00
#
_symmetry.space_group_name_H-M   'P 1'
#
loop_
_entity.id
_entity.type
_entity.pdbx_description
1 polymer ?
#
loop_
_entity_poly.entity_id
_entity_poly.type
_entity_poly.pdbx_seq_one_letter_code
_entity_poly.pdbx_strand_id
1 'polypeptide(L)'
;MSTKSSPVLPPRYSSRLFRSSFATCFSVAGALRSGLWGCAFVALVVLLTSLNYWRNPVPGWRRTADMTAVLGAAIYHAHCCVVQCQDPLVQVLYALFVANSGFCYLQARKASSHDVSSAWHCGLHLMGNAANVLLYLGISV
;
A
#
# COMPACT_ATOMS: atom_id res chain seq x y z
N MET A 1 8.48 16.92 29.99
CA MET A 1 7.07 16.47 29.85
C MET A 1 6.77 16.21 28.38
N SER A 2 6.63 14.95 27.96
CA SER A 2 6.20 14.64 26.59
C SER A 2 4.70 14.90 26.50
N THR A 3 4.29 15.91 25.72
CA THR A 3 2.89 16.07 25.33
C THR A 3 2.48 14.80 24.56
N LYS A 4 1.49 14.05 25.07
CA LYS A 4 0.96 12.89 24.34
C LYS A 4 0.25 13.42 23.10
N SER A 5 0.81 13.18 21.92
CA SER A 5 0.17 13.52 20.66
C SER A 5 -1.16 12.78 20.53
N SER A 6 -2.24 13.52 20.25
CA SER A 6 -3.56 12.93 20.02
C SER A 6 -3.58 12.14 18.70
N PRO A 7 -4.28 11.00 18.65
CA PRO A 7 -4.48 10.25 17.41
C PRO A 7 -5.15 11.09 16.32
N VAL A 8 -4.71 10.90 15.07
CA VAL A 8 -5.23 11.60 13.88
C VAL A 8 -6.61 11.09 13.47
N LEU A 9 -6.98 9.87 13.89
CA LEU A 9 -8.25 9.22 13.57
C LEU A 9 -8.88 8.59 14.81
N PRO A 10 -10.21 8.63 14.94
CA PRO A 10 -10.93 7.83 15.92
C PRO A 10 -10.60 6.34 15.83
N PRO A 11 -10.59 5.59 16.96
CA PRO A 11 -10.16 4.18 17.01
C PRO A 11 -10.87 3.24 16.03
N ARG A 12 -12.16 3.48 15.74
CA ARG A 12 -12.93 2.68 14.78
C ARG A 12 -12.29 2.72 13.38
N TYR A 13 -11.87 3.90 12.94
CA TYR A 13 -11.36 4.11 11.59
C TYR A 13 -9.89 3.72 11.48
N SER A 14 -9.09 4.00 12.51
CA SER A 14 -7.70 3.50 12.56
C SER A 14 -7.66 1.97 12.60
N SER A 15 -8.57 1.32 13.34
CA SER A 15 -8.66 -0.15 13.39
C SER A 15 -9.04 -0.76 12.04
N ARG A 16 -9.91 -0.09 11.27
CA ARG A 16 -10.23 -0.49 9.89
C ARG A 16 -8.98 -0.44 9.01
N LEU A 17 -8.18 0.63 9.10
CA LEU A 17 -6.96 0.77 8.30
C LEU A 17 -5.88 -0.21 8.73
N PHE A 18 -5.73 -0.44 10.04
CA PHE A 18 -4.84 -1.47 10.56
C PHE A 18 -5.19 -2.87 10.02
N ARG A 19 -6.48 -3.23 10.02
CA ARG A 19 -6.93 -4.52 9.48
C ARG A 19 -6.73 -4.60 7.97
N SER A 20 -7.03 -3.54 7.22
CA SER A 20 -6.87 -3.57 5.77
C SER A 20 -5.40 -3.58 5.34
N SER A 21 -4.45 -3.12 6.17
CA SER A 21 -3.01 -3.27 5.89
C SER A 21 -2.57 -4.74 5.78
N PHE A 22 -3.28 -5.69 6.40
CA PHE A 22 -2.98 -7.12 6.21
C PHE A 22 -3.25 -7.62 4.78
N ALA A 23 -3.96 -6.85 3.93
CA ALA A 23 -4.03 -7.17 2.50
C ALA A 23 -2.64 -7.23 1.84
N THR A 24 -1.64 -6.52 2.40
CA THR A 24 -0.25 -6.58 1.92
C THR A 24 0.40 -7.95 2.13
N CYS A 25 -0.14 -8.81 3.00
CA CYS A 25 0.29 -10.21 3.08
C CYS A 25 0.14 -10.95 1.74
N PHE A 26 -0.89 -10.63 0.94
CA PHE A 26 -1.04 -11.23 -0.40
C PHE A 26 0.10 -10.82 -1.34
N SER A 27 0.54 -9.56 -1.28
CA SER A 27 1.71 -9.12 -2.05
C SER A 27 2.99 -9.81 -1.59
N VAL A 28 3.21 -9.94 -0.28
CA VAL A 28 4.39 -10.65 0.25
C VAL A 28 4.38 -12.11 -0.19
N ALA A 29 3.27 -12.82 0.03
CA ALA A 29 3.14 -14.23 -0.34
C ALA A 29 3.24 -14.44 -1.86
N GLY A 30 2.60 -13.58 -2.66
CA GLY A 30 2.67 -13.62 -4.12
C GLY A 30 4.09 -13.45 -4.63
N ALA A 31 4.81 -12.43 -4.16
CA ALA A 31 6.20 -12.20 -4.55
C ALA A 31 7.12 -13.36 -4.14
N LEU A 32 6.96 -13.92 -2.94
CA LEU A 32 7.73 -15.08 -2.48
C LEU A 32 7.47 -16.31 -3.35
N ARG A 33 6.20 -16.60 -3.67
CA ARG A 33 5.83 -17.72 -4.55
C ARG A 33 6.43 -17.57 -5.95
N SER A 34 6.55 -16.34 -6.43
CA SER A 34 7.15 -15.97 -7.70
C SER A 34 8.69 -15.86 -7.69
N GLY A 35 9.35 -16.08 -6.55
CA GLY A 35 10.81 -15.91 -6.43
C GLY A 35 11.29 -14.45 -6.53
N LEU A 36 10.39 -13.47 -6.47
CA LEU A 36 10.67 -12.05 -6.59
C LEU A 36 11.06 -11.46 -5.23
N TRP A 37 12.23 -11.85 -4.73
CA TRP A 37 12.70 -11.51 -3.38
C TRP A 37 12.75 -10.00 -3.10
N GLY A 38 13.17 -9.18 -4.07
CA GLY A 38 13.17 -7.73 -3.92
C GLY A 38 11.76 -7.16 -3.74
N CYS A 39 10.79 -7.63 -4.52
CA CYS A 39 9.38 -7.26 -4.38
C CYS A 39 8.81 -7.71 -3.02
N ALA A 40 9.13 -8.94 -2.60
CA ALA A 40 8.73 -9.48 -1.30
C ALA A 40 9.27 -8.64 -0.15
N PHE A 41 10.54 -8.23 -0.23
CA PHE A 41 11.17 -7.38 0.77
C PHE A 41 10.48 -6.02 0.88
N VAL A 42 10.31 -5.28 -0.23
CA VAL A 42 9.68 -3.95 -0.16
C VAL A 42 8.21 -4.03 0.26
N ALA A 43 7.47 -5.07 -0.14
CA ALA A 43 6.10 -5.31 0.31
C ALA A 43 6.03 -5.63 1.82
N LEU A 44 6.99 -6.40 2.34
CA LEU A 44 7.08 -6.69 3.77
C LEU A 44 7.40 -5.42 4.56
N VAL A 45 8.31 -4.57 4.07
CA VAL A 45 8.59 -3.27 4.70
C VAL A 45 7.32 -2.42 4.78
N VAL A 46 6.55 -2.31 3.69
CA VAL A 46 5.26 -1.61 3.68
C VAL A 46 4.29 -2.19 4.72
N LEU A 47 4.14 -3.51 4.77
CA LEU A 47 3.26 -4.16 5.75
C LEU A 47 3.66 -3.78 7.19
N LEU A 48 4.94 -3.90 7.51
CA LEU A 48 5.46 -3.63 8.86
C LEU A 48 5.29 -2.15 9.23
N THR A 49 5.62 -1.22 8.32
CA THR A 49 5.47 0.22 8.59
C THR A 49 4.00 0.62 8.74
N SER A 50 3.12 0.06 7.90
CA SER A 50 1.68 0.33 7.96
C SER A 50 1.06 -0.18 9.25
N LEU A 51 1.35 -1.42 9.67
CA LEU A 51 0.87 -1.95 10.95
C LEU A 51 1.43 -1.14 12.13
N ASN A 52 2.72 -0.77 12.08
CA ASN A 52 3.36 0.02 13.13
C ASN A 52 2.77 1.44 13.26
N TYR A 53 2.32 2.05 12.15
CA TYR A 53 1.67 3.34 12.18
C TYR A 53 0.20 3.21 12.62
N TRP A 54 -0.59 2.36 11.95
CA TRP A 54 -2.05 2.29 12.16
C TRP A 54 -2.49 1.76 13.53
N ARG A 55 -1.62 1.03 14.25
CA ARG A 55 -1.90 0.65 15.65
C ARG A 55 -2.09 1.84 16.59
N ASN A 56 -1.45 2.98 16.29
CA ASN A 56 -1.60 4.22 17.04
C ASN A 56 -1.20 5.41 16.12
N PRO A 57 -2.12 5.92 15.29
CA PRO A 57 -1.80 6.88 14.24
C PRO A 57 -1.69 8.28 14.83
N VAL A 58 -0.48 8.68 15.20
CA VAL A 58 -0.17 10.05 15.67
C VAL A 58 0.78 10.71 14.66
N PRO A 59 0.77 12.05 14.54
CA PRO A 59 1.78 12.75 13.75
C PRO A 59 3.19 12.39 14.26
N GLY A 60 4.13 12.16 13.33
CA GLY A 60 5.52 11.87 13.67
C GLY A 60 6.18 10.87 12.73
N TRP A 61 7.35 10.38 13.12
CA TRP A 61 8.23 9.58 12.27
C TRP A 61 7.61 8.27 11.77
N ARG A 62 6.71 7.63 12.53
CA ARG A 62 6.03 6.39 12.11
C ARG A 62 5.19 6.61 10.85
N ARG A 63 4.55 7.76 10.74
CA ARG A 63 3.80 8.16 9.55
C ARG A 63 4.75 8.39 8.36
N THR A 64 5.85 9.10 8.61
CA THR A 64 6.85 9.36 7.57
C THR A 64 7.43 8.06 7.04
N ALA A 65 7.83 7.14 7.92
CA ALA A 65 8.35 5.83 7.55
C ALA A 65 7.36 5.03 6.70
N ASP A 66 6.08 5.01 7.07
CA ASP A 66 5.03 4.34 6.30
C ASP A 66 4.83 4.97 4.90
N MET A 67 4.72 6.29 4.82
CA MET A 67 4.56 6.98 3.54
C MET A 67 5.79 6.80 2.64
N THR A 68 7.01 6.85 3.21
CA THR A 68 8.25 6.61 2.47
C THR A 68 8.36 5.17 1.99
N ALA A 69 7.98 4.18 2.82
CA ALA A 69 7.97 2.78 2.42
C ALA A 69 7.00 2.54 1.26
N VAL A 70 5.78 3.07 1.32
CA VAL A 70 4.78 2.96 0.24
C VAL A 70 5.29 3.59 -1.06
N LEU A 71 5.85 4.80 -0.99
CA LEU A 71 6.40 5.48 -2.18
C LEU A 71 7.59 4.70 -2.77
N GLY A 72 8.54 4.26 -1.93
CA GLY A 72 9.69 3.48 -2.38
C GLY A 72 9.27 2.16 -3.00
N ALA A 73 8.31 1.45 -2.40
CA ALA A 73 7.76 0.23 -2.97
C ALA A 73 7.05 0.50 -4.30
N ALA A 74 6.27 1.58 -4.43
CA ALA A 74 5.62 1.93 -5.69
C ALA A 74 6.63 2.19 -6.82
N ILE A 75 7.70 2.95 -6.53
CA ILE A 75 8.79 3.21 -7.49
C ILE A 75 9.49 1.91 -7.89
N TYR A 76 9.81 1.05 -6.92
CA TYR A 76 10.48 -0.22 -7.18
C TYR A 76 9.63 -1.15 -8.06
N HIS A 77 8.33 -1.30 -7.77
CA HIS A 77 7.43 -2.10 -8.60
C HIS A 77 7.23 -1.51 -9.99
N ALA A 78 7.14 -0.18 -10.12
CA ALA A 78 7.05 0.48 -11.42
C ALA A 78 8.32 0.21 -12.26
N HIS A 79 9.50 0.27 -11.63
CA HIS A 79 10.75 -0.11 -12.28
C HIS A 79 10.74 -1.58 -12.72
N CYS A 80 10.31 -2.52 -11.87
CA CYS A 80 10.15 -3.93 -12.26
C CYS A 80 9.15 -4.10 -13.41
N CYS A 81 8.05 -3.37 -13.43
CA CYS A 81 7.09 -3.39 -14.53
C CYS A 81 7.71 -2.95 -15.86
N VAL A 82 8.55 -1.92 -15.86
CA VAL A 82 9.19 -1.42 -17.08
C VAL A 82 10.32 -2.34 -17.56
N VAL A 83 11.12 -2.88 -16.64
CA VAL A 83 12.36 -3.58 -16.97
C VAL A 83 12.18 -5.10 -17.10
N GLN A 84 11.26 -5.70 -16.33
CA GLN A 84 11.14 -7.16 -16.22
C GLN A 84 9.88 -7.71 -16.90
N CYS A 85 8.75 -7.02 -16.81
CA CYS A 85 7.49 -7.49 -17.40
C CYS A 85 7.49 -7.31 -18.91
N GLN A 86 7.43 -8.40 -19.69
CA GLN A 86 7.41 -8.35 -21.15
C GLN A 86 6.01 -8.28 -21.76
N ASP A 87 4.97 -8.64 -20.98
CA ASP A 87 3.58 -8.63 -21.44
C ASP A 87 3.00 -7.19 -21.42
N PRO A 88 2.69 -6.58 -22.59
CA PRO A 88 2.15 -5.23 -22.66
C PRO A 88 0.77 -5.08 -22.01
N LEU A 89 -0.05 -6.13 -22.04
CA LEU A 89 -1.36 -6.11 -21.41
C LEU A 89 -1.21 -6.00 -19.89
N VAL A 90 -0.28 -6.77 -19.30
CA VAL A 90 0.01 -6.67 -17.87
C VAL A 90 0.54 -5.29 -17.51
N GLN A 91 1.42 -4.70 -18.31
CA GLN A 91 1.93 -3.34 -18.06
C GLN A 91 0.80 -2.30 -18.05
N VAL A 92 -0.11 -2.36 -19.02
CA VAL A 92 -1.27 -1.45 -19.10
C VAL A 92 -2.19 -1.65 -17.90
N LEU A 93 -2.53 -2.89 -17.57
CA LEU A 93 -3.39 -3.19 -16.42
C LEU A 93 -2.73 -2.74 -15.11
N TYR A 94 -1.44 -3.00 -14.93
CA TYR A 94 -0.67 -2.54 -13.77
C TYR A 94 -0.76 -1.01 -13.63
N ALA A 95 -0.51 -0.27 -14.71
CA ALA A 95 -0.64 1.18 -14.72
C ALA A 95 -2.05 1.66 -14.34
N LEU A 96 -3.10 0.98 -14.84
CA LEU A 96 -4.49 1.30 -14.47
C LEU A 96 -4.79 1.03 -12.99
N PHE A 97 -4.31 -0.08 -12.41
CA PHE A 97 -4.49 -0.34 -10.98
C PHE A 97 -3.72 0.65 -10.11
N VAL A 98 -2.49 1.03 -10.49
CA VAL A 98 -1.72 2.06 -9.80
C VAL A 98 -2.41 3.42 -9.88
N ALA A 99 -2.90 3.80 -11.07
CA ALA A 99 -3.66 5.04 -11.25
C ALA A 99 -4.94 5.05 -10.39
N ASN A 100 -5.68 3.94 -10.34
CA ASN A 100 -6.86 3.80 -9.48
C ASN A 100 -6.50 3.85 -7.99
N SER A 101 -5.37 3.28 -7.56
CA SER A 101 -4.89 3.41 -6.19
C SER A 101 -4.59 4.88 -5.84
N GLY A 102 -3.95 5.61 -6.76
CA GLY A 102 -3.76 7.06 -6.66
C GLY A 102 -5.08 7.85 -6.60
N PHE A 103 -6.06 7.47 -7.42
CA PHE A 103 -7.40 8.06 -7.36
C PHE A 103 -8.06 7.82 -5.99
N CYS A 104 -8.02 6.59 -5.47
CA CYS A 104 -8.50 6.25 -4.13
C CYS A 104 -7.80 7.12 -3.05
N TYR A 105 -6.49 7.34 -3.16
CA TYR A 105 -5.78 8.24 -2.26
C TYR A 105 -6.33 9.67 -2.31
N LEU A 106 -6.51 10.23 -3.50
CA LEU A 106 -7.04 11.59 -3.68
C LEU A 106 -8.46 11.71 -3.11
N GLN A 107 -9.31 10.73 -3.36
CA GLN A 107 -10.68 10.71 -2.82
C GLN A 107 -10.69 10.58 -1.29
N ALA A 108 -9.79 9.78 -0.72
CA ALA A 108 -9.63 9.68 0.74
C ALA A 108 -9.25 11.04 1.36
N ARG A 109 -8.46 11.86 0.66
CA ARG A 109 -8.05 13.21 1.11
C ARG A 109 -9.14 14.27 0.96
N LYS A 110 -10.05 14.10 -0.01
CA LYS A 110 -11.18 15.01 -0.26
C LYS A 110 -12.45 14.63 0.51
N ALA A 111 -12.47 13.47 1.14
CA ALA A 111 -13.64 12.96 1.84
C ALA A 111 -14.08 13.88 2.99
N SER A 112 -15.40 14.10 3.08
CA SER A 112 -16.03 14.96 4.09
C SER A 112 -16.09 14.33 5.49
N SER A 113 -15.91 13.01 5.59
CA SER A 113 -15.94 12.29 6.86
C SER A 113 -14.80 11.28 6.97
N HIS A 114 -14.38 10.99 8.20
CA HIS A 114 -13.38 9.97 8.46
C HIS A 114 -13.82 8.57 8.01
N ASP A 115 -15.13 8.30 8.00
CA ASP A 115 -15.66 7.03 7.53
C ASP A 115 -15.38 6.82 6.04
N VAL A 116 -15.79 7.79 5.22
CA VAL A 116 -15.58 7.79 3.77
C VAL A 116 -14.10 7.85 3.44
N SER A 117 -13.33 8.67 4.17
CA SER A 117 -11.87 8.77 3.98
C SER A 117 -11.17 7.41 4.17
N SER A 118 -11.48 6.72 5.26
CA SER A 118 -10.84 5.43 5.54
C SER A 118 -11.40 4.27 4.69
N ALA A 119 -12.63 4.37 4.17
CA ALA A 119 -13.12 3.45 3.14
C ALA A 119 -12.32 3.59 1.83
N TRP A 120 -12.11 4.82 1.34
CA TRP A 120 -11.27 5.07 0.17
C TRP A 120 -9.82 4.63 0.38
N HIS A 121 -9.27 4.81 1.59
CA HIS A 121 -7.94 4.32 1.91
C HIS A 121 -7.86 2.78 1.92
N CYS A 122 -8.93 2.08 2.31
CA CYS A 122 -8.99 0.62 2.11
C CYS A 122 -9.02 0.25 0.62
N GLY A 123 -9.71 1.05 -0.20
CA GLY A 123 -9.65 0.93 -1.66
C GLY A 123 -8.23 1.08 -2.21
N LEU A 124 -7.45 2.04 -1.69
CA LEU A 124 -6.02 2.20 -1.99
C LEU A 124 -5.24 0.92 -1.68
N HIS A 125 -5.41 0.35 -0.47
CA HIS A 125 -4.75 -0.92 -0.09
C HIS A 125 -5.13 -2.05 -1.05
N LEU A 126 -6.42 -2.19 -1.40
CA LEU A 126 -6.89 -3.23 -2.30
C LEU A 126 -6.29 -3.09 -3.70
N MET A 127 -6.41 -1.90 -4.31
CA MET A 127 -5.94 -1.66 -5.68
C MET A 127 -4.42 -1.74 -5.78
N GLY A 128 -3.69 -1.22 -4.79
CA GLY A 128 -2.23 -1.30 -4.75
C GLY A 128 -1.73 -2.75 -4.66
N ASN A 129 -2.35 -3.56 -3.79
CA ASN A 129 -1.98 -4.97 -3.66
C ASN A 129 -2.42 -5.81 -4.87
N ALA A 130 -3.57 -5.51 -5.47
CA ALA A 130 -3.98 -6.14 -6.73
C ALA A 130 -2.99 -5.83 -7.87
N ALA A 131 -2.51 -4.59 -7.97
CA ALA A 131 -1.47 -4.21 -8.93
C ALA A 131 -0.20 -5.04 -8.74
N ASN A 132 0.27 -5.17 -7.50
CA ASN A 132 1.47 -5.93 -7.18
C ASN A 132 1.32 -7.41 -7.55
N VAL A 133 0.23 -8.07 -7.14
CA VAL A 133 -0.01 -9.49 -7.46
C VAL A 133 -0.10 -9.70 -8.98
N LEU A 134 -0.81 -8.83 -9.69
CA LEU A 134 -0.89 -8.88 -11.15
C LEU A 134 0.50 -8.76 -11.80
N LEU A 135 1.31 -7.81 -11.33
CA LEU A 135 2.67 -7.63 -11.81
C LEU A 135 3.53 -8.88 -11.58
N TYR A 136 3.45 -9.50 -10.40
CA TYR A 136 4.22 -10.70 -10.10
C TYR A 136 3.84 -11.85 -11.02
N LEU A 137 2.54 -12.03 -11.27
CA LEU A 137 2.07 -13.03 -12.22
C LEU A 137 2.64 -12.77 -13.61
N GLY A 138 2.58 -11.52 -14.11
CA GLY A 138 3.11 -11.20 -15.44
C GLY A 138 4.64 -11.27 -15.58
N ILE A 139 5.40 -11.11 -14.49
CA ILE A 139 6.87 -11.31 -14.50
C ILE A 139 7.23 -12.80 -14.42
N SER A 140 6.40 -13.62 -13.76
CA SER A 140 6.74 -15.03 -13.48
C SER A 140 6.30 -16.01 -14.55
N VAL A 141 5.70 -15.53 -15.64
CA VAL A 141 5.23 -16.33 -16.79
C VAL A 141 6.34 -16.49 -17.82
#